data_AF-A0A3D0CXA6-F1
#
_entry.id   AF-A0A3D0CXA6-F1
#
_cell.length_a   1.000
_cell.length_b   1.000
_cell.length_c   1.000
_cell.angle_alpha   90.00
_cell.angle_beta   90.00
_cell.angle_gamma   90.00
#
_symmetry.space_group_name_H-M   'P 1'
#
loop_
_entity.id
_entity.type
_entity.pdbx_description
1 polymer ?
#
loop_
_entity_poly.entity_id
_entity_poly.type
_entity_poly.pdbx_seq_one_letter_code
_entity_poly.pdbx_strand_id
1 'polypeptide(L)'
;MDSEPRFCENPRCTVGTWMVKQCFDDGEVWWVSDRRGHNSWKIAATAPVCPFCDTPLVTAIEIEEGIEESIEPEEGPLFEFVHGLE
;
A
#
# COMPACT_ATOMS: atom_id res chain seq x y z
N MET A 1 -4.70 16.39 0.37
CA MET A 1 -4.47 14.95 0.10
C MET A 1 -3.80 14.84 -1.23
N ASP A 2 -2.50 14.67 -1.13
CA ASP A 2 -1.61 14.27 -2.20
C ASP A 2 -1.83 12.78 -2.48
N SER A 3 -1.72 12.37 -3.74
CA SER A 3 -1.78 10.96 -4.11
C SER A 3 -0.48 10.27 -3.73
N GLU A 4 -0.56 9.05 -3.19
CA GLU A 4 0.61 8.27 -2.77
C GLU A 4 0.87 7.08 -3.71
N PRO A 5 2.14 6.70 -3.94
CA PRO A 5 2.47 5.53 -4.73
C PRO A 5 2.24 4.23 -3.95
N ARG A 6 1.60 3.25 -4.58
CA ARG A 6 1.41 1.88 -4.10
C ARG A 6 1.74 0.87 -5.19
N PHE A 7 1.92 -0.38 -4.82
CA PHE A 7 2.32 -1.47 -5.69
C PHE A 7 1.33 -2.61 -5.60
N CYS A 8 1.17 -3.32 -6.71
CA CYS A 8 0.41 -4.56 -6.72
C CYS A 8 1.37 -5.72 -6.51
N GLU A 9 1.15 -6.53 -5.47
CA GLU A 9 1.99 -7.68 -5.14
C GLU A 9 1.76 -8.87 -6.09
N ASN A 10 0.71 -8.82 -6.91
CA ASN A 10 0.45 -9.86 -7.88
C ASN A 10 1.52 -9.82 -8.98
N PRO A 11 2.36 -10.87 -9.12
CA PRO A 11 3.45 -10.89 -10.10
C PRO A 11 2.97 -10.88 -11.55
N ARG A 12 1.66 -11.11 -11.78
CA ARG A 12 1.03 -11.04 -13.10
C ARG A 12 0.52 -9.64 -13.43
N CYS A 13 0.52 -8.71 -12.49
CA CYS A 13 0.10 -7.34 -12.72
C CYS A 13 1.20 -6.56 -13.45
N THR A 14 0.93 -6.12 -14.68
CA THR A 14 1.92 -5.46 -15.55
C THR A 14 2.08 -3.96 -15.28
N VAL A 15 1.24 -3.36 -14.43
CA VAL A 15 1.24 -1.91 -14.19
C VAL A 15 2.32 -1.51 -13.18
N GLY A 16 2.69 -2.41 -12.27
CA GLY A 16 3.71 -2.21 -11.24
C GLY A 16 3.33 -1.21 -10.16
N THR A 17 3.18 0.07 -10.53
CA THR A 17 2.95 1.18 -9.59
C THR A 17 1.65 1.92 -9.89
N TRP A 18 0.90 2.16 -8.82
CA TRP A 18 -0.37 2.85 -8.78
C TRP A 18 -0.25 4.13 -7.95
N MET A 19 -0.96 5.17 -8.33
CA MET A 19 -1.18 6.35 -7.49
C MET A 19 -2.55 6.20 -6.85
N VAL A 20 -2.61 6.26 -5.52
CA VAL A 20 -3.87 6.11 -4.77
C VAL A 20 -4.17 7.36 -3.98
N LYS A 21 -5.46 7.62 -3.76
CA LYS A 21 -5.96 8.73 -2.94
C LYS A 21 -7.29 8.34 -2.31
N GLN A 22 -7.38 8.41 -0.99
CA GLN A 22 -8.65 8.22 -0.29
C GLN A 22 -9.59 9.40 -0.55
N CYS A 23 -10.86 9.12 -0.81
CA CYS A 23 -11.90 10.12 -0.98
C CYS A 23 -12.50 10.42 0.40
N PHE A 24 -12.37 11.66 0.89
CA PHE A 24 -12.72 12.00 2.28
C PHE A 24 -14.20 11.85 2.66
N ASP A 25 -15.11 11.93 1.70
CA ASP A 25 -16.56 11.84 1.95
C ASP A 25 -17.03 10.43 2.29
N ASP A 26 -16.32 9.42 1.78
CA ASP A 26 -16.65 8.01 1.92
C ASP A 26 -15.34 7.31 2.28
N GLY A 27 -15.11 7.05 3.57
CA GLY A 27 -13.86 6.45 4.08
C GLY A 27 -13.49 5.11 3.43
N GLU A 28 -14.43 4.51 2.70
CA GLU A 28 -14.28 3.27 1.96
C GLU A 28 -14.19 3.49 0.44
N VAL A 29 -13.87 4.69 -0.04
CA VAL A 29 -13.73 4.98 -1.47
C VAL A 29 -12.34 5.51 -1.80
N TRP A 30 -11.70 4.83 -2.75
CA TRP A 30 -10.35 5.11 -3.21
C TRP A 30 -10.34 5.53 -4.68
N TRP A 31 -9.62 6.60 -4.99
CA TRP A 31 -9.19 6.92 -6.34
C TRP A 31 -7.88 6.20 -6.61
N VAL A 32 -7.83 5.42 -7.68
CA VAL A 32 -6.64 4.66 -8.10
C VAL A 32 -6.35 5.02 -9.55
N SER A 33 -5.12 5.40 -9.87
CA SER A 33 -4.69 5.69 -11.23
C SER A 33 -3.33 5.11 -11.53
N ASP A 34 -3.06 4.78 -12.80
CA ASP A 34 -1.69 4.42 -13.17
C ASP A 34 -0.75 5.63 -12.98
N ARG A 35 0.57 5.39 -12.91
CA ARG A 35 1.57 6.44 -12.67
C ARG A 35 1.54 7.59 -13.69
N ARG A 36 1.09 7.33 -14.92
CA ARG A 36 0.94 8.35 -15.97
C ARG A 36 -0.41 9.06 -15.92
N GLY A 37 -1.34 8.59 -15.09
CA GLY A 37 -2.69 9.14 -14.95
C GLY A 37 -3.57 8.91 -16.19
N HIS A 38 -3.19 7.99 -17.09
CA HIS A 38 -3.94 7.74 -18.32
C HIS A 38 -5.25 7.00 -18.04
N ASN A 39 -5.22 6.12 -17.04
CA ASN A 39 -6.36 5.36 -16.59
C ASN A 39 -6.58 5.63 -15.10
N SER A 40 -7.83 5.84 -14.73
CA SER A 40 -8.23 6.09 -13.35
C SER A 40 -9.53 5.36 -13.04
N TRP A 41 -9.65 4.95 -11.78
CA TRP A 41 -10.75 4.18 -11.24
C TRP A 41 -11.15 4.75 -9.89
N LYS A 42 -12.44 4.63 -9.59
CA LYS A 42 -12.99 4.88 -8.26
C LYS A 42 -13.47 3.55 -7.72
N ILE A 43 -12.89 3.09 -6.62
CA ILE A 43 -13.12 1.76 -6.07
C ILE A 43 -13.67 1.90 -4.65
N ALA A 44 -14.79 1.25 -4.37
CA ALA A 44 -15.34 1.14 -3.03
C ALA A 44 -14.72 -0.09 -2.35
N ALA A 45 -13.81 0.15 -1.41
CA ALA A 45 -13.11 -0.87 -0.64
C ALA A 45 -12.57 -0.27 0.67
N THR A 46 -12.41 -1.11 1.68
CA THR A 46 -11.81 -0.73 2.97
C THR A 46 -10.32 -0.38 2.85
N ALA A 47 -9.65 -0.83 1.78
CA ALA A 47 -8.26 -0.55 1.43
C ALA A 47 -8.11 -0.39 -0.09
N PRO A 48 -7.06 0.30 -0.60
CA PRO A 48 -6.86 0.44 -2.03
C PRO A 48 -6.52 -0.92 -2.67
N VAL A 49 -7.15 -1.25 -3.79
CA VAL A 49 -6.94 -2.52 -4.52
C VAL A 49 -6.61 -2.28 -5.99
N CYS A 50 -5.93 -3.24 -6.60
CA CYS A 50 -5.56 -3.20 -8.01
C CYS A 50 -6.80 -3.33 -8.90
N PRO A 51 -7.08 -2.38 -9.81
CA PRO A 51 -8.27 -2.41 -10.67
C PRO A 51 -8.36 -3.61 -11.63
N PHE A 52 -7.26 -4.35 -11.83
CA PHE A 52 -7.20 -5.45 -12.80
C PHE A 52 -7.25 -6.85 -12.19
N CYS A 53 -6.86 -6.98 -10.92
CA CYS A 53 -6.73 -8.30 -10.29
C CYS A 53 -7.20 -8.33 -8.84
N ASP A 54 -7.81 -7.23 -8.37
CA ASP A 54 -8.41 -7.07 -7.04
C ASP A 54 -7.45 -7.31 -5.86
N THR A 55 -6.16 -7.47 -6.15
CA THR A 55 -5.12 -7.66 -5.14
C THR A 55 -4.88 -6.32 -4.41
N PRO A 56 -4.74 -6.33 -3.06
CA PRO A 56 -4.41 -5.13 -2.30
C PRO A 56 -3.20 -4.37 -2.86
N LEU A 57 -3.25 -3.05 -2.74
CA LEU A 57 -2.16 -2.16 -3.11
C LEU A 57 -1.37 -1.75 -1.87
N VAL A 58 -0.12 -2.18 -1.83
CA VAL A 58 0.78 -2.00 -0.69
C VAL A 58 1.81 -0.90 -0.93
N THR A 59 2.35 -0.31 0.12
CA THR A 59 3.50 0.59 0.05
C THR A 59 4.79 -0.21 -0.21
N ALA A 60 5.88 0.47 -0.57
CA ALA A 60 7.19 -0.18 -0.71
C ALA A 60 7.66 -0.83 0.61
N ILE A 61 7.35 -0.22 1.75
CA ILE A 61 7.74 -0.69 3.08
C ILE A 61 7.08 -2.05 3.37
N GLU A 62 5.78 -2.17 3.06
CA GLU A 62 5.02 -3.42 3.23
C GLU A 62 5.55 -4.58 2.35
N ILE A 63 6.18 -4.28 1.21
CA ILE A 63 6.82 -5.31 0.35
C ILE A 63 8.13 -5.80 0.97
N GLU A 64 8.91 -4.89 1.58
CA GLU A 64 10.17 -5.24 2.24
C GLU A 64 9.91 -6.03 3.53
N GLU A 65 8.85 -5.68 4.28
CA GLU A 65 8.40 -6.45 5.46
C GLU A 65 7.77 -7.80 5.08
N GLY A 66 7.22 -7.94 3.87
CA GLY A 66 6.70 -9.23 3.35
C GLY A 66 7.76 -10.31 3.08
N ILE A 67 9.04 -10.02 3.33
CA ILE A 67 10.16 -10.97 3.25
C ILE A 67 10.58 -11.44 4.67
N GLU A 68 10.06 -10.83 5.73
CA GLU A 68 10.33 -11.24 7.11
C GLU A 68 9.08 -11.93 7.69
N GLU A 69 9.12 -13.25 7.57
CA GLU A 69 8.69 -14.23 8.56
C GLU A 69 7.41 -13.93 9.37
N SER A 70 6.44 -14.83 9.24
CA SER A 70 5.38 -15.05 10.22
C SER A 70 5.92 -15.05 11.66
N ILE A 71 5.70 -13.95 12.36
CA ILE A 71 5.82 -13.88 13.82
C ILE A 71 4.51 -13.29 14.33
N GLU A 72 3.71 -14.13 14.95
CA GLU A 72 2.48 -13.74 15.65
C GLU A 72 2.80 -12.75 16.80
N PRO A 73 1.88 -11.83 17.13
CA PRO A 73 2.13 -10.71 18.03
C PRO A 73 1.90 -11.10 19.50
N GLU A 74 2.66 -10.54 20.46
CA GLU A 74 2.13 -10.11 21.76
C GLU A 74 3.16 -9.33 22.63
N GLU A 75 2.73 -8.13 23.04
CA GLU A 75 2.96 -7.38 24.30
C GLU A 75 4.38 -7.03 24.82
N GLY A 76 4.77 -5.74 24.73
CA GLY A 76 5.85 -5.15 25.56
C GLY A 76 6.29 -3.74 25.12
N PRO A 77 6.69 -2.82 26.04
CA PRO A 77 6.57 -1.38 25.83
C PRO A 77 7.67 -0.73 24.98
N LEU A 78 7.21 0.18 24.10
CA LEU A 78 7.79 1.45 23.63
C LEU A 78 9.31 1.71 23.77
N PHE A 79 9.96 1.83 22.60
CA PHE A 79 11.17 2.59 22.26
C PHE A 79 12.45 2.39 23.10
N GLU A 80 13.52 1.98 22.41
CA GLU A 80 14.83 2.63 22.60
C GLU A 80 15.66 2.60 21.30
N PHE A 81 15.84 3.78 20.70
CA PHE A 81 16.89 4.02 19.71
C PHE A 81 18.23 3.98 20.44
N VAL A 82 19.12 3.04 20.10
CA VAL A 82 20.52 3.10 20.56
C VAL A 82 21.45 3.24 19.38
N HIS A 83 22.01 4.44 19.30
CA HIS A 83 23.18 4.82 18.51
C HIS A 83 24.43 4.12 19.08
N GLY A 84 25.28 3.52 18.25
CA GLY A 84 26.63 3.09 18.66
C GLY A 84 27.33 2.30 17.55
N LEU A 85 28.14 2.94 16.70
CA LEU A 85 29.60 3.14 16.83
C LEU A 85 30.40 1.84 16.91
N GLU A 86 31.00 1.47 15.78
CA GLU A 86 32.42 1.09 15.69
C GLU A 86 33.06 1.77 14.48
#